data_AF-A0A8T4P2F7-F1
#
_entry.id   AF-A0A8T4P2F7-F1
#
_cell.length_a   1.000
_cell.length_b   1.000
_cell.length_c   1.000
_cell.angle_alpha   90.00
_cell.angle_beta   90.00
_cell.angle_gamma   90.00
#
_symmetry.space_group_name_H-M   'P 1'
#
loop_
_entity.id
_entity.type
_entity.pdbx_description
1 polymer ?
#
loop_
_entity_poly.entity_id
_entity_poly.type
_entity_poly.pdbx_seq_one_letter_code
_entity_poly.pdbx_strand_id
1 'polypeptide(L)'
;MRKSQSAIEFISLATFMLLVILGFFAITSSKILESKEEGNREIAADIADFAYREIEIAKSVNDGYTRVFSMPQTVNGVNYSIKITDNRELAVDYLGYEHVRFLPSNVTGNLTKGTNMISKANGVIFINGSQIEISPFLTILLMKNNNINAIGFDNSGNVILRGGLQQNIANPQITGDDEFIFRDSNGNNVAVINLVNGNMFIKGSLQENQASLTPSAFSSDFIVKAQNGNVIAYFDESGNLYLKGTLTQNGNP
;
A
#
# COMPACT_ATOMS: atom_id res chain seq x y z
N MET A 1 26.60 -24.53 -78.87
CA MET A 1 25.47 -23.65 -78.51
C MET A 1 24.49 -24.26 -77.51
N ARG A 2 23.92 -25.47 -77.71
CA ARG A 2 22.94 -26.06 -76.77
C ARG A 2 23.36 -26.12 -75.28
N LYS A 3 24.65 -26.37 -75.00
CA LYS A 3 25.18 -26.41 -73.61
C LYS A 3 25.07 -25.08 -72.86
N SER A 4 25.13 -23.94 -73.55
CA SER A 4 25.02 -22.62 -72.92
C SER A 4 23.57 -22.26 -72.56
N GLN A 5 22.60 -22.78 -73.32
CA GLN A 5 21.18 -22.53 -73.08
C GLN A 5 20.71 -23.25 -71.80
N SER A 6 21.08 -24.52 -71.62
CA SER A 6 20.72 -25.28 -70.42
C SER A 6 21.33 -24.70 -69.14
N ALA A 7 22.53 -24.10 -69.21
CA ALA A 7 23.13 -23.42 -68.06
C ALA A 7 22.35 -22.17 -67.63
N ILE A 8 21.85 -21.39 -68.60
CA ILE A 8 21.03 -20.19 -68.32
C ILE A 8 19.68 -20.58 -67.72
N GLU A 9 19.02 -21.60 -68.27
CA GLU A 9 17.76 -22.13 -67.74
C GLU A 9 17.90 -22.66 -66.30
N PHE A 10 19.03 -23.31 -65.99
CA PHE A 10 19.32 -23.74 -64.63
C PHE A 10 19.54 -22.57 -63.67
N ILE A 11 20.32 -21.56 -64.06
CA ILE A 11 20.59 -20.38 -63.22
C ILE A 11 19.30 -19.59 -62.98
N SER A 12 18.45 -19.42 -63.99
CA SER A 12 17.18 -18.71 -63.84
C SER A 12 16.23 -19.43 -62.88
N LEU A 13 16.12 -20.76 -63.00
CA LEU A 13 15.33 -21.58 -62.09
C LEU A 13 15.88 -21.52 -60.65
N ALA A 14 17.20 -21.65 -60.48
CA ALA A 14 17.84 -21.58 -59.17
C ALA A 14 17.63 -20.20 -58.51
N THR A 15 17.74 -19.12 -59.29
CA THR A 15 17.50 -17.75 -58.80
C THR A 15 16.04 -17.57 -58.39
N PHE A 16 15.11 -18.06 -59.18
CA PHE A 16 13.68 -18.01 -58.85
C PHE A 16 13.36 -18.81 -57.57
N MET A 17 13.89 -20.02 -57.44
CA MET A 17 13.73 -20.83 -56.23
C MET A 17 14.31 -20.14 -55.00
N LEU A 18 15.49 -19.53 -55.13
CA LEU A 18 16.11 -18.76 -54.05
C LEU A 18 15.22 -17.57 -53.63
N LEU A 19 14.67 -16.83 -54.59
CA LEU A 19 13.76 -15.72 -54.31
C LEU A 19 12.52 -16.18 -53.55
N VAL A 20 11.90 -17.29 -53.97
CA VAL A 20 10.73 -17.86 -53.29
C VAL A 20 11.08 -18.27 -51.86
N ILE A 21 12.21 -18.93 -51.65
CA ILE A 21 12.68 -19.34 -50.32
C ILE A 21 12.91 -18.12 -49.42
N LEU A 22 13.53 -17.06 -49.94
CA LEU A 22 13.73 -15.81 -49.20
C LEU A 22 12.40 -15.15 -48.83
N GLY A 23 11.42 -15.14 -49.75
CA GLY A 23 10.07 -14.66 -49.49
C GLY A 23 9.38 -15.44 -48.36
N PHE A 24 9.47 -16.77 -48.40
CA PHE A 24 8.92 -17.63 -47.35
C PHE A 24 9.59 -17.41 -45.99
N PHE A 25 10.92 -17.29 -45.96
CA PHE A 25 11.66 -17.01 -44.72
C PHE A 25 11.27 -15.65 -44.12
N ALA A 26 11.09 -14.62 -44.95
CA ALA A 26 10.66 -13.31 -44.48
C ALA A 26 9.28 -13.37 -43.80
N ILE A 27 8.30 -14.04 -44.43
CA ILE A 27 6.95 -14.20 -43.87
C ILE A 27 6.95 -15.08 -42.61
N THR A 28 7.72 -16.17 -42.61
CA THR A 28 7.78 -17.08 -41.46
C THR A 28 8.44 -16.40 -40.26
N SER A 29 9.50 -15.62 -40.50
CA SER A 29 10.22 -14.91 -39.43
C SER A 29 9.34 -13.84 -38.78
N SER A 30 8.56 -13.09 -39.55
CA SER A 30 7.64 -12.10 -38.99
C SER A 30 6.54 -12.77 -38.15
N LYS A 31 5.99 -13.89 -38.61
CA LYS A 31 4.99 -14.65 -37.85
C LYS A 31 5.53 -15.27 -36.57
N ILE A 32 6.78 -15.75 -36.58
CA ILE A 32 7.44 -16.26 -35.37
C ILE A 32 7.65 -15.13 -34.36
N LEU A 33 8.03 -13.93 -34.81
CA LEU A 33 8.20 -12.77 -33.93
C LEU A 33 6.86 -12.37 -33.32
N GLU A 34 5.83 -12.17 -34.14
CA GLU A 34 4.46 -11.84 -33.70
C GLU A 34 3.93 -12.85 -32.66
N SER A 35 4.14 -14.15 -32.91
CA SER A 35 3.75 -15.20 -31.97
C SER A 35 4.52 -15.15 -30.64
N LYS A 36 5.79 -14.73 -30.64
CA LYS A 36 6.57 -14.55 -29.41
C LYS A 36 6.12 -13.33 -28.62
N GLU A 37 5.83 -12.23 -29.32
CA GLU A 37 5.33 -11.01 -28.69
C GLU A 37 3.97 -11.24 -28.04
N GLU A 38 3.06 -11.94 -28.73
CA GLU A 38 1.76 -12.31 -28.18
C GLU A 38 1.90 -13.24 -26.97
N GLY A 39 2.76 -14.27 -27.06
CA GLY A 39 3.04 -15.16 -25.94
C GLY A 39 3.60 -14.42 -24.70
N ASN A 40 4.45 -13.40 -24.90
CA ASN A 40 4.94 -12.57 -23.79
C ASN A 40 3.81 -11.74 -23.17
N ARG A 41 2.89 -11.23 -23.99
CA ARG A 41 1.72 -10.46 -23.55
C ARG A 41 0.74 -11.32 -22.74
N GLU A 42 0.48 -12.53 -23.19
CA GLU A 42 -0.33 -13.51 -22.47
C GLU A 42 0.30 -13.86 -21.10
N ILE A 43 1.62 -14.07 -21.05
CA ILE A 43 2.32 -14.31 -19.78
C ILE A 43 2.17 -13.14 -18.81
N ALA A 44 2.34 -11.89 -19.27
CA ALA A 44 2.13 -10.71 -18.43
C ALA A 44 0.70 -10.66 -17.88
N ALA A 45 -0.29 -10.98 -18.71
CA ALA A 45 -1.69 -11.05 -18.31
C ALA A 45 -1.96 -12.16 -17.28
N ASP A 46 -1.40 -13.35 -17.45
CA ASP A 46 -1.56 -14.47 -16.52
C ASP A 46 -1.00 -14.15 -15.12
N ILE A 47 0.17 -13.50 -15.05
CA ILE A 47 0.77 -13.05 -13.80
C ILE A 47 -0.14 -12.05 -13.09
N ALA A 48 -0.64 -11.05 -13.83
CA ALA A 48 -1.55 -10.04 -13.29
C ALA A 48 -2.87 -10.66 -12.83
N ASP A 49 -3.45 -11.57 -13.61
CA ASP A 49 -4.71 -12.25 -13.31
C ASP A 49 -4.60 -13.16 -12.10
N PHE A 50 -3.45 -13.80 -11.90
CA PHE A 50 -3.20 -14.58 -10.69
C PHE A 50 -3.22 -13.68 -9.44
N ALA A 51 -2.47 -12.59 -9.42
CA ALA A 51 -2.48 -11.65 -8.30
C ALA A 51 -3.85 -10.99 -8.08
N TYR A 52 -4.53 -10.61 -9.17
CA TYR A 52 -5.87 -10.03 -9.14
C TYR A 52 -6.90 -10.99 -8.52
N ARG A 53 -6.85 -12.29 -8.87
CA ARG A 53 -7.75 -13.30 -8.28
C ARG A 53 -7.59 -13.41 -6.77
N GLU A 54 -6.36 -13.37 -6.26
CA GLU A 54 -6.12 -13.41 -4.80
C GLU A 54 -6.72 -12.17 -4.09
N ILE A 55 -6.66 -11.00 -4.73
CA ILE A 55 -7.29 -9.77 -4.24
C ILE A 55 -8.82 -9.87 -4.29
N GLU A 56 -9.41 -10.38 -5.37
CA GLU A 56 -10.86 -10.57 -5.46
C GLU A 56 -11.38 -11.62 -4.46
N ILE A 57 -10.61 -12.66 -4.18
CA ILE A 57 -10.93 -13.60 -3.09
C ILE A 57 -10.97 -12.85 -1.76
N ALA A 58 -9.92 -12.10 -1.41
CA ALA A 58 -9.88 -11.29 -0.18
C ALA A 58 -11.03 -10.30 -0.09
N LYS A 59 -11.43 -9.69 -1.21
CA LYS A 59 -12.59 -8.77 -1.28
C LYS A 59 -13.92 -9.46 -0.97
N SER A 60 -14.13 -10.66 -1.50
CA SER A 60 -15.41 -11.39 -1.40
C SER A 60 -15.66 -12.04 -0.03
N VAL A 61 -14.62 -12.19 0.79
CA VAL A 61 -14.71 -12.72 2.16
C VAL A 61 -14.93 -11.64 3.21
N ASN A 62 -15.34 -12.03 4.42
CA ASN A 62 -15.52 -11.11 5.54
C ASN A 62 -14.18 -10.62 6.10
N ASP A 63 -14.23 -9.54 6.90
CA ASP A 63 -13.09 -9.03 7.65
C ASP A 63 -12.53 -10.09 8.61
N GLY A 64 -11.22 -10.04 8.87
CA GLY A 64 -10.46 -11.07 9.60
C GLY A 64 -9.85 -12.15 8.70
N TYR A 65 -10.07 -12.08 7.38
CA TYR A 65 -9.41 -12.96 6.42
C TYR A 65 -7.91 -12.67 6.36
N THR A 66 -7.10 -13.72 6.41
CA THR A 66 -5.65 -13.68 6.17
C THR A 66 -5.24 -14.91 5.39
N ARG A 67 -4.43 -14.72 4.34
CA ARG A 67 -3.88 -15.80 3.52
C ARG A 67 -2.46 -15.47 3.07
N VAL A 68 -1.64 -16.50 2.97
CA VAL A 68 -0.34 -16.42 2.33
C VAL A 68 -0.44 -17.05 0.94
N PHE A 69 0.09 -16.35 -0.06
CA PHE A 69 0.22 -16.86 -1.43
C PHE A 69 1.62 -16.53 -1.96
N SER A 70 2.01 -17.12 -3.08
CA SER A 70 3.35 -16.91 -3.63
C SER A 70 3.31 -16.54 -5.10
N MET A 71 4.02 -15.48 -5.45
CA MET A 71 4.31 -15.06 -6.82
C MET A 71 5.60 -15.73 -7.29
N PRO A 72 5.72 -16.12 -8.57
CA PRO A 72 6.96 -16.70 -9.10
C PRO A 72 8.14 -15.72 -8.96
N GLN A 73 9.35 -16.23 -8.79
CA GLN A 73 10.55 -15.37 -8.81
C GLN A 73 10.91 -14.96 -10.23
N THR A 74 10.76 -15.90 -11.17
CA THR A 74 10.96 -15.73 -12.60
C THR A 74 9.90 -16.54 -13.36
N VAL A 75 9.62 -16.16 -14.60
CA VAL A 75 8.78 -16.93 -15.52
C VAL A 75 9.64 -17.30 -16.71
N ASN A 76 9.75 -18.60 -17.02
CA ASN A 76 10.66 -19.13 -18.05
C ASN A 76 12.12 -18.67 -17.88
N GLY A 77 12.58 -18.48 -16.63
CA GLY A 77 13.92 -18.00 -16.30
C GLY A 77 14.11 -16.49 -16.51
N VAL A 78 13.08 -15.77 -16.95
CA VAL A 78 13.11 -14.33 -17.20
C VAL A 78 12.49 -13.57 -16.02
N ASN A 79 13.09 -12.44 -15.69
CA ASN A 79 12.57 -11.53 -14.67
C ASN A 79 11.38 -10.72 -15.18
N TYR A 80 10.43 -10.45 -14.29
CA TYR A 80 9.33 -9.52 -14.51
C TYR A 80 9.32 -8.44 -13.42
N SER A 81 8.50 -7.40 -13.56
CA SER A 81 8.20 -6.46 -12.48
C SER A 81 6.71 -6.44 -12.19
N ILE A 82 6.33 -6.20 -10.94
CA ILE A 82 4.94 -6.08 -10.49
C ILE A 82 4.86 -4.96 -9.48
N LYS A 83 3.88 -4.07 -9.63
CA LYS A 83 3.67 -2.92 -8.74
C LYS A 83 2.19 -2.58 -8.65
N ILE A 84 1.82 -1.96 -7.53
CA ILE A 84 0.50 -1.34 -7.37
C ILE A 84 0.71 0.18 -7.35
N THR A 85 0.08 0.89 -8.27
CA THR A 85 0.12 2.36 -8.36
C THR A 85 -1.18 2.94 -7.84
N ASP A 86 -1.08 3.98 -7.01
CA ASP A 86 -2.20 4.74 -6.45
C ASP A 86 -3.31 3.87 -5.83
N ASN A 87 -2.93 2.72 -5.26
CA ASN A 87 -3.87 1.77 -4.64
C ASN A 87 -4.99 1.27 -5.58
N ARG A 88 -4.83 1.44 -6.89
CA ARG A 88 -5.88 1.18 -7.89
C ARG A 88 -5.42 0.44 -9.12
N GLU A 89 -4.15 0.55 -9.50
CA GLU A 89 -3.63 -0.07 -10.72
C GLU A 89 -2.59 -1.14 -10.38
N LEU A 90 -2.90 -2.39 -10.71
CA LEU A 90 -1.94 -3.47 -10.70
C LEU A 90 -1.27 -3.55 -12.07
N ALA A 91 0.02 -3.20 -12.13
CA ALA A 91 0.80 -3.24 -13.35
C ALA A 91 1.86 -4.35 -13.28
N VAL A 92 1.96 -5.13 -14.35
CA VAL A 92 2.99 -6.15 -14.56
C VAL A 92 3.75 -5.83 -15.84
N ASP A 93 5.08 -5.75 -15.75
CA ASP A 93 5.96 -5.65 -16.92
C ASP A 93 6.73 -6.96 -17.11
N TYR A 94 6.66 -7.53 -18.31
CA TYR A 94 7.40 -8.72 -18.70
C TYR A 94 7.97 -8.55 -20.11
N LEU A 95 9.30 -8.57 -20.23
CA LEU A 95 10.01 -8.37 -21.51
C LEU A 95 9.59 -7.09 -22.26
N GLY A 96 9.27 -6.01 -21.52
CA GLY A 96 8.85 -4.72 -22.09
C GLY A 96 7.36 -4.64 -22.45
N TYR A 97 6.58 -5.68 -22.16
CA TYR A 97 5.12 -5.65 -22.27
C TYR A 97 4.51 -5.36 -20.91
N GLU A 98 3.84 -4.21 -20.80
CA GLU A 98 3.07 -3.84 -19.62
C GLU A 98 1.61 -4.29 -19.77
N HIS A 99 1.10 -4.97 -18.74
CA HIS A 99 -0.31 -5.33 -18.61
C HIS A 99 -0.86 -4.76 -17.31
N VAL A 100 -2.03 -4.12 -17.40
CA VAL A 100 -2.66 -3.40 -16.28
C VAL A 100 -4.02 -3.98 -15.95
N ARG A 101 -4.28 -4.16 -14.64
CA ARG A 101 -5.58 -4.50 -14.07
C ARG A 101 -5.99 -3.44 -13.05
N PHE A 102 -7.26 -3.04 -13.08
CA PHE A 102 -7.82 -2.13 -12.09
C PHE A 102 -8.29 -2.91 -10.87
N LEU A 103 -7.75 -2.55 -9.71
CA LEU A 103 -8.10 -3.12 -8.42
C LEU A 103 -9.42 -2.53 -7.89
N PRO A 104 -10.13 -3.27 -7.02
CA PRO A 104 -11.23 -2.70 -6.25
C PRO A 104 -10.77 -1.52 -5.39
N SER A 105 -11.68 -0.60 -5.07
CA SER A 105 -11.40 0.44 -4.07
C SER A 105 -11.07 -0.22 -2.73
N ASN A 106 -10.07 0.31 -2.02
CA ASN A 106 -9.59 -0.14 -0.69
C ASN A 106 -8.55 -1.26 -0.70
N VAL A 107 -7.66 -1.32 -1.69
CA VAL A 107 -6.44 -2.13 -1.61
C VAL A 107 -5.28 -1.24 -1.17
N THR A 108 -4.46 -1.69 -0.22
CA THR A 108 -3.25 -0.99 0.23
C THR A 108 -2.08 -1.95 0.36
N GLY A 109 -0.87 -1.42 0.22
CA GLY A 109 0.37 -2.18 0.27
C GLY A 109 0.90 -2.54 -1.11
N ASN A 110 1.93 -3.38 -1.13
CA ASN A 110 2.70 -3.68 -2.34
C ASN A 110 2.89 -5.19 -2.50
N LEU A 111 2.77 -5.66 -3.74
CA LEU A 111 3.14 -7.02 -4.11
C LEU A 111 4.66 -7.14 -4.26
N THR A 112 5.19 -8.28 -3.84
CA THR A 112 6.59 -8.66 -4.05
C THR A 112 6.66 -10.00 -4.78
N LYS A 113 7.82 -10.32 -5.36
CA LYS A 113 8.07 -11.68 -5.87
C LYS A 113 8.24 -12.64 -4.70
N GLY A 114 7.81 -13.88 -4.85
CA GLY A 114 7.86 -14.88 -3.78
C GLY A 114 6.68 -14.77 -2.83
N THR A 115 6.91 -14.97 -1.55
CA THR A 115 5.84 -15.06 -0.55
C THR A 115 5.22 -13.70 -0.27
N ASN A 116 3.89 -13.64 -0.40
CA ASN A 116 3.07 -12.48 -0.10
C ASN A 116 2.02 -12.86 0.95
N MET A 117 1.71 -11.94 1.85
CA MET A 117 0.57 -12.05 2.77
C MET A 117 -0.51 -11.06 2.34
N ILE A 118 -1.74 -11.54 2.24
CA ILE A 118 -2.93 -10.73 2.01
C ILE A 118 -3.86 -10.87 3.21
N SER A 119 -4.42 -9.76 3.66
CA SER A 119 -5.40 -9.74 4.75
C SER A 119 -6.50 -8.73 4.47
N LYS A 120 -7.67 -8.89 5.13
CA LYS A 120 -8.77 -7.94 5.06
C LYS A 120 -9.24 -7.55 6.46
N ALA A 121 -9.30 -6.24 6.72
CA ALA A 121 -9.82 -5.68 7.96
C ALA A 121 -10.54 -4.36 7.69
N ASN A 122 -11.69 -4.15 8.33
CA ASN A 122 -12.55 -2.97 8.18
C ASN A 122 -12.87 -2.65 6.70
N GLY A 123 -13.10 -3.68 5.88
CA GLY A 123 -13.35 -3.51 4.45
C GLY A 123 -12.14 -3.07 3.60
N VAL A 124 -10.93 -3.00 4.17
CA VAL A 124 -9.67 -2.67 3.48
C VAL A 124 -8.82 -3.92 3.32
N ILE A 125 -8.25 -4.12 2.14
CA ILE A 125 -7.37 -5.24 1.79
C ILE A 125 -5.92 -4.79 1.90
N PHE A 126 -5.13 -5.45 2.74
CA PHE A 126 -3.72 -5.18 2.95
C PHE A 126 -2.86 -6.26 2.30
N ILE A 127 -1.88 -5.86 1.49
CA ILE A 127 -0.92 -6.77 0.83
C ILE A 127 0.49 -6.46 1.31
N ASN A 128 1.13 -7.41 2.01
CA ASN A 128 2.43 -7.27 2.68
C ASN A 128 2.59 -6.05 3.59
N GLY A 129 1.54 -5.25 3.75
CA GLY A 129 1.45 -4.28 4.81
C GLY A 129 1.25 -5.06 6.10
N SER A 130 2.02 -4.70 7.13
CA SER A 130 1.59 -4.97 8.48
C SER A 130 0.19 -4.38 8.60
N GLN A 131 -0.82 -5.18 8.95
CA GLN A 131 -1.95 -4.60 9.64
C GLN A 131 -1.31 -3.88 10.82
N ILE A 132 -1.39 -2.54 10.88
CA ILE A 132 -0.98 -1.82 12.08
C ILE A 132 -2.09 -2.08 13.08
N GLU A 133 -2.22 -3.33 13.51
CA GLU A 133 -2.93 -3.66 14.73
C GLU A 133 -1.98 -3.25 15.84
N ILE A 134 -2.39 -2.27 16.64
CA ILE A 134 -1.73 -2.10 17.93
C ILE A 134 -1.90 -3.45 18.63
N SER A 135 -0.78 -4.14 18.88
CA SER A 135 -0.84 -5.36 19.65
C SER A 135 -1.61 -5.05 20.93
N PRO A 136 -2.72 -5.74 21.23
CA PRO A 136 -3.52 -5.45 22.43
C PRO A 136 -2.71 -5.63 23.73
N PHE A 137 -1.53 -6.24 23.64
CA PHE A 137 -0.57 -6.41 24.72
C PHE A 137 0.43 -5.24 24.86
N LEU A 138 0.40 -4.24 23.97
CA LEU A 138 1.33 -3.09 23.98
C LEU A 138 0.62 -1.74 24.02
N THR A 139 -0.72 -1.70 23.96
CA THR A 139 -1.50 -0.48 24.07
C THR A 139 -1.59 -0.01 25.53
N ILE A 140 -1.09 1.19 25.79
CA ILE A 140 -1.15 1.83 27.12
C ILE A 140 -2.46 2.59 27.31
N LEU A 141 -2.88 3.30 26.27
CA LEU A 141 -4.09 4.11 26.30
C LEU A 141 -4.88 3.84 25.04
N LEU A 142 -6.15 3.46 25.22
CA LEU A 142 -7.08 3.17 24.13
C LEU A 142 -8.39 3.88 24.42
N MET A 143 -8.80 4.77 23.52
CA MET A 143 -10.10 5.43 23.60
C MET A 143 -11.04 4.81 22.58
N LYS A 144 -12.26 4.49 23.01
CA LYS A 144 -13.27 3.79 22.20
C LYS A 144 -14.60 4.53 22.21
N ASN A 145 -15.37 4.36 21.15
CA ASN A 145 -16.81 4.63 21.12
C ASN A 145 -17.54 3.37 20.67
N ASN A 146 -18.52 2.90 21.45
CA ASN A 146 -19.35 1.73 21.12
C ASN A 146 -18.54 0.51 20.68
N ASN A 147 -17.48 0.19 21.44
CA ASN A 147 -16.49 -0.87 21.17
C ASN A 147 -15.58 -0.67 19.94
N ILE A 148 -15.71 0.44 19.21
CA ILE A 148 -14.82 0.78 18.11
C ILE A 148 -13.68 1.67 18.63
N ASN A 149 -12.45 1.27 18.36
CA ASN A 149 -11.26 2.04 18.75
C ASN A 149 -11.18 3.33 17.91
N ALA A 150 -10.95 4.47 18.57
CA ALA A 150 -10.83 5.78 17.92
C ALA A 150 -9.38 6.25 17.86
N ILE A 151 -8.65 6.04 18.94
CA ILE A 151 -7.23 6.36 19.09
C ILE A 151 -6.57 5.39 20.05
N GLY A 152 -5.35 4.96 19.74
CA GLY A 152 -4.53 4.15 20.62
C GLY A 152 -3.09 4.62 20.70
N PHE A 153 -2.49 4.48 21.88
CA PHE A 153 -1.10 4.79 22.19
C PHE A 153 -0.39 3.51 22.60
N ASP A 154 0.76 3.21 22.00
CA ASP A 154 1.59 2.06 22.38
C ASP A 154 2.72 2.42 23.36
N ASN A 155 3.42 1.40 23.88
CA ASN A 155 4.53 1.56 24.81
C ASN A 155 5.80 2.21 24.23
N SER A 156 5.87 2.41 22.93
CA SER A 156 6.96 3.12 22.25
C SER A 156 6.61 4.60 22.02
N GLY A 157 5.38 5.01 22.28
CA GLY A 157 4.87 6.36 22.00
C GLY A 157 4.39 6.53 20.56
N ASN A 158 4.11 5.45 19.85
CA ASN A 158 3.37 5.53 18.60
C ASN A 158 1.89 5.74 18.90
N VAL A 159 1.25 6.52 18.04
CA VAL A 159 -0.19 6.82 18.10
C VAL A 159 -0.82 6.41 16.80
N ILE A 160 -1.97 5.76 16.88
CA ILE A 160 -2.79 5.44 15.71
C ILE A 160 -4.13 6.14 15.90
N LEU A 161 -4.50 6.95 14.91
CA LEU A 161 -5.80 7.61 14.81
C LEU A 161 -6.61 6.90 13.74
N ARG A 162 -7.87 6.56 14.06
CA ARG A 162 -8.80 6.06 13.05
C ARG A 162 -9.16 7.13 12.00
N GLY A 163 -9.18 8.40 12.39
CA GLY A 163 -9.43 9.53 11.50
C GLY A 163 -8.17 10.32 11.16
N GLY A 164 -8.37 11.57 10.74
CA GLY A 164 -7.32 12.51 10.44
C GLY A 164 -6.96 13.44 11.62
N LEU A 165 -5.74 13.97 11.60
CA LEU A 165 -5.30 15.05 12.47
C LEU A 165 -5.41 16.39 11.73
N GLN A 166 -6.00 17.38 12.37
CA GLN A 166 -5.93 18.80 11.99
C GLN A 166 -5.17 19.59 13.06
N GLN A 167 -4.23 20.41 12.63
CA GLN A 167 -3.32 21.17 13.51
C GLN A 167 -3.53 22.67 13.34
N ASN A 168 -2.97 23.46 14.25
CA ASN A 168 -3.04 24.93 14.22
C ASN A 168 -4.49 25.47 14.22
N ILE A 169 -5.42 24.74 14.83
CA ILE A 169 -6.82 25.15 14.91
C ILE A 169 -6.99 26.12 16.07
N ALA A 170 -7.24 27.40 15.80
CA ALA A 170 -7.27 28.45 16.84
C ALA A 170 -8.19 28.12 18.03
N ASN A 171 -9.33 27.46 17.77
CA ASN A 171 -10.24 26.95 18.80
C ASN A 171 -10.84 25.62 18.33
N PRO A 172 -10.30 24.46 18.76
CA PRO A 172 -10.90 23.16 18.47
C PRO A 172 -12.38 23.12 18.92
N GLN A 173 -13.29 22.98 17.95
CA GLN A 173 -14.73 23.02 18.19
C GLN A 173 -15.22 21.66 18.68
N ILE A 174 -16.09 21.68 19.68
CA ILE A 174 -16.88 20.52 20.10
C ILE A 174 -18.11 20.39 19.19
N THR A 175 -18.48 19.16 18.85
CA THR A 175 -19.54 18.87 17.88
C THR A 175 -20.82 18.34 18.54
N GLY A 176 -20.75 18.01 19.83
CA GLY A 176 -21.86 17.36 20.55
C GLY A 176 -21.90 15.84 20.39
N ASP A 177 -20.97 15.29 19.61
CA ASP A 177 -20.67 13.85 19.56
C ASP A 177 -19.95 13.38 20.84
N ASP A 178 -19.71 12.06 20.94
CA ASP A 178 -18.81 11.51 21.96
C ASP A 178 -17.37 11.96 21.69
N GLU A 179 -16.82 12.77 22.60
CA GLU A 179 -15.53 13.45 22.42
C GLU A 179 -14.66 13.32 23.67
N PHE A 180 -13.34 13.23 23.45
CA PHE A 180 -12.34 13.45 24.50
C PHE A 180 -11.74 14.84 24.32
N ILE A 181 -11.90 15.71 25.31
CA ILE A 181 -11.57 17.13 25.22
C ILE A 181 -10.44 17.47 26.19
N PHE A 182 -9.36 18.05 25.68
CA PHE A 182 -8.27 18.61 26.47
C PHE A 182 -8.47 20.11 26.59
N ARG A 183 -8.39 20.63 27.83
CA ARG A 183 -8.53 22.06 28.12
C ARG A 183 -7.28 22.62 28.79
N ASP A 184 -6.95 23.87 28.48
CA ASP A 184 -5.91 24.61 29.19
C ASP A 184 -6.37 25.03 30.60
N SER A 185 -5.45 25.64 31.34
CA SER A 185 -5.67 26.16 32.69
C SER A 185 -6.72 27.29 32.76
N ASN A 186 -7.05 27.92 31.63
CA ASN A 186 -8.10 28.93 31.50
C ASN A 186 -9.45 28.33 31.07
N GLY A 187 -9.53 27.01 30.86
CA GLY A 187 -10.73 26.30 30.42
C GLY A 187 -11.00 26.33 28.92
N ASN A 188 -10.08 26.85 28.09
CA ASN A 188 -10.22 26.81 26.63
C ASN A 188 -9.87 25.43 26.11
N ASN A 189 -10.54 24.99 25.05
CA ASN A 189 -10.20 23.74 24.38
C ASN A 189 -8.86 23.89 23.65
N VAL A 190 -7.93 22.95 23.85
CA VAL A 190 -6.62 22.91 23.18
C VAL A 190 -6.46 21.69 22.29
N ALA A 191 -7.21 20.62 22.55
CA ALA A 191 -7.37 19.51 21.63
C ALA A 191 -8.74 18.85 21.82
N VAL A 192 -9.31 18.33 20.72
CA VAL A 192 -10.57 17.57 20.72
C VAL A 192 -10.35 16.31 19.89
N ILE A 193 -10.71 15.16 20.44
CA ILE A 193 -10.74 13.88 19.73
C ILE A 193 -12.19 13.47 19.60
N ASN A 194 -12.73 13.45 18.39
CA ASN A 194 -14.07 12.95 18.12
C ASN A 194 -14.01 11.41 18.06
N LEU A 195 -14.65 10.74 19.01
CA LEU A 195 -14.58 9.28 19.14
C LEU A 195 -15.50 8.56 18.15
N VAL A 196 -16.43 9.27 17.50
CA VAL A 196 -17.35 8.73 16.46
C VAL A 196 -16.63 8.54 15.13
N ASN A 197 -15.87 9.55 14.68
CA ASN A 197 -15.14 9.49 13.40
C ASN A 197 -13.63 9.26 13.57
N GLY A 198 -13.07 9.45 14.76
CA GLY A 198 -11.65 9.28 15.07
C GLY A 198 -10.77 10.46 14.66
N ASN A 199 -11.37 11.59 14.25
CA ASN A 199 -10.63 12.80 13.92
C ASN A 199 -10.12 13.48 15.19
N MET A 200 -8.92 14.04 15.11
CA MET A 200 -8.32 14.84 16.16
C MET A 200 -8.09 16.27 15.64
N PHE A 201 -8.41 17.26 16.47
CA PHE A 201 -8.17 18.67 16.20
C PHE A 201 -7.32 19.23 17.33
N ILE A 202 -6.14 19.76 17.02
CA ILE A 202 -5.23 20.36 18.00
C ILE A 202 -4.98 21.84 17.69
N LYS A 203 -4.85 22.64 18.74
CA LYS A 203 -4.57 24.07 18.63
C LYS A 203 -3.14 24.36 18.22
N GLY A 204 -2.19 23.55 18.69
CA GLY A 204 -0.78 23.68 18.38
C GLY A 204 -0.35 22.79 17.21
N SER A 205 0.89 22.30 17.31
CA SER A 205 1.56 21.45 16.33
C SER A 205 1.84 20.05 16.87
N LEU A 206 1.98 19.09 15.96
CA LEU A 206 2.46 17.74 16.22
C LEU A 206 3.99 17.70 16.12
N GLN A 207 4.64 17.10 17.12
CA GLN A 207 6.08 16.88 17.19
C GLN A 207 6.36 15.39 17.42
N GLU A 208 6.83 14.69 16.40
CA GLU A 208 7.04 13.23 16.42
C GLU A 208 8.52 12.86 16.59
N ASN A 209 8.79 11.57 16.82
CA ASN A 209 10.14 11.00 16.88
C ASN A 209 11.09 11.71 17.84
N GLN A 210 10.55 12.21 18.96
CA GLN A 210 11.33 12.90 19.96
C GLN A 210 12.19 11.90 20.73
N ALA A 211 13.51 12.11 20.78
CA ALA A 211 14.42 11.22 21.51
C ALA A 211 14.08 11.13 23.01
N SER A 212 13.61 12.25 23.59
CA SER A 212 13.14 12.36 24.96
C SER A 212 12.01 13.38 25.05
N LEU A 213 11.07 13.15 25.97
CA LEU A 213 9.98 14.07 26.26
C LEU A 213 10.14 14.61 27.68
N THR A 214 10.14 15.94 27.82
CA THR A 214 10.29 16.65 29.10
C THR A 214 9.13 17.64 29.27
N PRO A 215 7.91 17.16 29.59
CA PRO A 215 6.79 18.05 29.87
C PRO A 215 7.13 19.00 31.02
N SER A 216 6.57 20.21 30.99
CA SER A 216 6.90 21.23 31.98
C SER A 216 6.32 20.86 33.35
N ALA A 217 7.12 21.03 34.40
CA ALA A 217 6.68 20.74 35.77
C ALA A 217 5.63 21.73 36.30
N PHE A 218 5.41 22.85 35.59
CA PHE A 218 4.54 23.94 36.01
C PHE A 218 3.29 24.10 35.14
N SER A 219 3.10 23.24 34.14
CA SER A 219 1.93 23.26 33.26
C SER A 219 0.99 22.09 33.53
N SER A 220 -0.27 22.28 33.16
CA SER A 220 -1.35 21.29 33.27
C SER A 220 -1.34 20.35 32.06
N ASP A 221 -0.19 19.73 31.79
CA ASP A 221 0.00 18.86 30.64
C ASP A 221 -0.77 17.53 30.83
N PHE A 222 -1.38 17.02 29.76
CA PHE A 222 -1.86 15.63 29.75
C PHE A 222 -0.72 14.71 29.34
N ILE A 223 -0.24 13.88 30.25
CA ILE A 223 0.98 13.08 30.07
C ILE A 223 0.63 11.59 29.99
N VAL A 224 1.07 10.93 28.92
CA VAL A 224 1.02 9.47 28.76
C VAL A 224 2.39 8.88 29.09
N LYS A 225 2.42 7.91 30.00
CA LYS A 225 3.63 7.23 30.45
C LYS A 225 3.60 5.75 30.10
N ALA A 226 4.76 5.23 29.71
CA ALA A 226 5.04 3.81 29.60
C ALA A 226 4.94 3.10 30.96
N GLN A 227 4.86 1.76 30.94
CA GLN A 227 4.80 0.94 32.15
C GLN A 227 6.02 1.15 33.07
N ASN A 228 7.17 1.54 32.51
CA ASN A 228 8.38 1.89 33.25
C ASN A 228 8.42 3.33 33.78
N GLY A 229 7.34 4.11 33.59
CA GLY A 229 7.21 5.50 34.05
C GLY A 229 7.77 6.56 33.08
N ASN A 230 8.40 6.16 31.98
CA ASN A 230 8.91 7.10 30.98
C ASN A 230 7.77 7.81 30.25
N VAL A 231 7.91 9.12 30.00
CA VAL A 231 6.96 9.88 29.18
C VAL A 231 7.12 9.48 27.71
N ILE A 232 6.02 9.11 27.08
CA ILE A 232 5.98 8.64 25.67
C ILE A 232 5.11 9.52 24.78
N ALA A 233 4.17 10.25 25.36
CA ALA A 233 3.42 11.30 24.69
C ALA A 233 2.93 12.34 25.70
N TYR A 234 2.73 13.59 25.29
CA TYR A 234 1.95 14.54 26.07
C TYR A 234 1.30 15.64 25.20
N PHE A 235 0.21 16.21 25.71
CA PHE A 235 -0.37 17.46 25.22
C PHE A 235 0.01 18.59 26.16
N ASP A 236 0.58 19.68 25.64
CA ASP A 236 0.88 20.88 26.44
C ASP A 236 -0.31 21.86 26.52
N GLU A 237 -0.20 22.85 27.41
CA GLU A 237 -1.24 23.90 27.56
C GLU A 237 -1.43 24.78 26.31
N SER A 238 -0.50 24.76 25.36
CA SER A 238 -0.65 25.46 24.08
C SER A 238 -1.37 24.60 23.02
N GLY A 239 -1.63 23.33 23.33
CA GLY A 239 -2.26 22.36 22.43
C GLY A 239 -1.28 21.72 21.44
N ASN A 240 0.02 21.74 21.71
CA ASN A 240 0.97 20.92 20.95
C ASN A 240 0.90 19.47 21.44
N LEU A 241 1.05 18.54 20.52
CA LEU A 241 1.15 17.10 20.79
C LEU A 241 2.59 16.65 20.54
N TYR A 242 3.26 16.12 21.57
CA TYR A 242 4.60 15.58 21.45
C TYR A 242 4.58 14.07 21.59
N LEU A 243 5.21 13.36 20.67
CA LEU A 243 5.29 11.90 20.62
C LEU A 243 6.75 11.45 20.59
N LYS A 244 7.05 10.41 21.36
CA LYS A 244 8.33 9.70 21.26
C LYS A 244 8.41 8.88 19.96
N GLY A 245 7.27 8.31 19.54
CA GLY A 245 7.14 7.58 18.28
C GLY A 245 6.49 8.42 17.19
N THR A 246 5.73 7.76 16.32
CA THR A 246 5.03 8.38 15.18
C THR A 246 3.51 8.31 15.32
N LEU A 247 2.82 9.21 14.63
CA LEU A 247 1.40 9.22 14.40
C LEU A 247 1.06 8.55 13.06
N THR A 248 0.20 7.54 13.10
CA THR A 248 -0.46 6.98 11.92
C THR A 248 -1.90 7.47 11.86
N GLN A 249 -2.26 8.19 10.79
CA GLN A 249 -3.63 8.63 10.53
C GLN A 249 -4.38 7.61 9.67
N ASN A 250 -5.72 7.61 9.75
CA ASN A 250 -6.58 6.66 9.03
C ASN A 250 -6.19 5.19 9.26
N GLY A 251 -5.66 4.88 10.44
CA GLY A 251 -5.23 3.55 10.84
C GLY A 251 -6.35 2.76 11.52
N ASN A 252 -6.00 1.57 12.03
CA ASN A 252 -6.89 0.73 12.84
C ASN A 252 -6.34 0.64 14.27
N PRO A 253 -6.68 1.60 15.15
CA PRO A 253 -6.20 1.59 16.52
C PRO A 253 -6.82 0.48 17.37
#